data_AF-A0A536P4L9-F1
#
_entry.id   AF-A0A536P4L9-F1
#
_cell.length_a   1.000
_cell.length_b   1.000
_cell.length_c   1.000
_cell.angle_alpha   90.00
_cell.angle_beta   90.00
_cell.angle_gamma   90.00
#
_symmetry.space_group_name_H-M   'P 1'
#
loop_
_entity.id
_entity.type
_entity.pdbx_description
1 polymer ?
#
loop_
_entity_poly.entity_id
_entity_poly.type
_entity_poly.pdbx_seq_one_letter_code
_entity_poly.pdbx_strand_id
1 'polypeptide(L)'
;MPSRADRPYGSFLRARPDEPEATPDRTVRPVRVGAVRRHALLLVTTLAAAAVLVPIALAPIPKAPPVIEPSPGPPPTIAALYEKVAPTVVQVKITRYDGSVQPSAGAGVIIDEAADIITALHVVGAAKDVSVIFSDGKESKAVVIAVLADNDIAVLRALEPPQTVVPAVLGDGSKVRIGDDA
;
A
#
# COMPACT_ATOMS: atom_id res chain seq x y z
N MET A 1 84.14 -61.64 -29.14
CA MET A 1 83.91 -62.37 -30.41
C MET A 1 82.95 -61.55 -31.27
N PRO A 2 83.14 -61.55 -32.60
CA PRO A 2 82.93 -60.43 -33.52
C PRO A 2 81.50 -60.50 -34.13
N SER A 3 81.02 -59.68 -35.05
CA SER A 3 81.50 -58.49 -35.78
C SER A 3 80.39 -58.10 -36.75
N ARG A 4 80.25 -56.81 -37.04
CA ARG A 4 80.40 -56.27 -38.40
C ARG A 4 80.38 -57.35 -39.50
N ALA A 5 79.27 -57.51 -40.20
CA ALA A 5 79.12 -58.14 -41.52
C ALA A 5 77.62 -58.09 -41.81
N ASP A 6 77.08 -57.46 -42.84
CA ASP A 6 77.53 -57.32 -44.23
C ASP A 6 76.59 -56.24 -44.84
N ARG A 7 76.98 -55.15 -45.50
CA ARG A 7 78.00 -54.91 -46.53
C ARG A 7 78.15 -53.38 -46.80
N PRO A 8 79.07 -52.92 -47.66
CA PRO A 8 79.96 -51.80 -47.32
C PRO A 8 80.00 -50.61 -48.31
N TYR A 9 80.75 -49.56 -47.89
CA TYR A 9 81.39 -48.41 -48.61
C TYR A 9 80.48 -47.47 -49.44
N GLY A 10 80.63 -46.14 -49.45
CA GLY A 10 81.59 -45.17 -48.92
C GLY A 10 81.11 -43.74 -49.26
N SER A 11 81.76 -42.75 -48.64
CA SER A 11 81.73 -41.26 -48.74
C SER A 11 81.28 -40.59 -50.06
N PHE A 12 80.92 -39.29 -50.14
CA PHE A 12 81.75 -38.07 -49.97
C PHE A 12 80.86 -36.79 -49.96
N LEU A 13 81.16 -35.79 -49.08
CA LEU A 13 81.77 -34.45 -49.29
C LEU A 13 80.84 -33.29 -49.74
N ARG A 14 81.32 -32.05 -49.48
CA ARG A 14 80.64 -30.83 -49.02
C ARG A 14 80.85 -29.65 -50.01
N ALA A 15 79.85 -28.76 -50.20
CA ALA A 15 79.96 -27.29 -50.40
C ALA A 15 78.59 -26.62 -50.67
N ARG A 16 78.37 -25.38 -50.17
CA ARG A 16 77.30 -24.39 -50.48
C ARG A 16 77.74 -23.54 -51.70
N PRO A 17 76.90 -22.82 -52.50
CA PRO A 17 75.86 -21.85 -52.08
C PRO A 17 74.66 -21.63 -53.06
N ASP A 18 73.86 -20.60 -52.79
CA ASP A 18 72.92 -19.84 -53.65
C ASP A 18 71.48 -20.34 -53.95
N GLU A 19 70.59 -19.35 -53.97
CA GLU A 19 69.11 -19.28 -54.03
C GLU A 19 68.55 -19.48 -55.47
N PRO A 20 67.28 -19.17 -55.82
CA PRO A 20 65.96 -19.75 -55.51
C PRO A 20 65.23 -20.28 -56.80
N GLU A 21 64.11 -21.01 -56.68
CA GLU A 21 63.04 -20.94 -57.71
C GLU A 21 61.65 -21.36 -57.16
N ALA A 22 60.61 -20.96 -57.90
CA ALA A 22 59.31 -20.50 -57.45
C ALA A 22 58.14 -21.52 -57.46
N THR A 23 57.04 -21.02 -56.90
CA THR A 23 55.67 -21.51 -56.64
C THR A 23 54.94 -22.22 -57.79
N PRO A 24 53.88 -22.99 -57.49
CA PRO A 24 52.54 -22.40 -57.60
C PRO A 24 51.49 -22.83 -56.53
N ASP A 25 50.33 -22.20 -56.72
CA ASP A 25 49.15 -21.88 -55.91
C ASP A 25 48.21 -23.04 -55.44
N ARG A 26 47.39 -22.69 -54.43
CA ARG A 26 45.99 -23.10 -54.12
C ARG A 26 45.67 -24.30 -53.20
N THR A 27 45.25 -24.01 -51.95
CA THR A 27 43.82 -23.89 -51.52
C THR A 27 43.67 -23.82 -49.98
N VAL A 28 42.55 -23.24 -49.53
CA VAL A 28 42.27 -22.68 -48.19
C VAL A 28 41.53 -23.66 -47.26
N ARG A 29 41.84 -23.63 -45.95
CA ARG A 29 40.85 -23.83 -44.86
C ARG A 29 41.16 -22.91 -43.66
N PRO A 30 40.17 -22.19 -43.09
CA PRO A 30 40.41 -21.25 -41.99
C PRO A 30 40.48 -21.95 -40.62
N VAL A 31 41.45 -21.50 -39.82
CA VAL A 31 41.68 -21.92 -38.43
C VAL A 31 40.69 -21.22 -37.50
N ARG A 32 39.95 -21.98 -36.68
CA ARG A 32 39.20 -21.44 -35.54
C ARG A 32 40.14 -21.27 -34.35
N VAL A 33 40.40 -20.03 -33.92
CA VAL A 33 41.02 -19.74 -32.62
C VAL A 33 39.93 -19.24 -31.68
N GLY A 34 39.60 -20.06 -30.67
CA GLY A 34 38.61 -19.76 -29.66
C GLY A 34 39.19 -19.02 -28.45
N ALA A 35 38.50 -17.96 -28.05
CA ALA A 35 38.01 -17.71 -26.69
C ALA A 35 39.02 -17.59 -25.52
N VAL A 36 39.67 -16.43 -25.38
CA VAL A 36 40.13 -15.93 -24.06
C VAL A 36 40.06 -14.39 -23.99
N ARG A 37 38.86 -13.78 -24.08
CA ARG A 37 38.68 -12.32 -23.85
C ARG A 37 37.26 -11.95 -23.37
N ARG A 38 36.68 -12.66 -22.40
CA ARG A 38 35.32 -12.34 -21.91
C ARG A 38 35.17 -12.05 -20.41
N HIS A 39 36.19 -12.26 -19.58
CA HIS A 39 36.05 -12.05 -18.12
C HIS A 39 36.65 -10.74 -17.57
N ALA A 40 37.44 -9.99 -18.35
CA ALA A 40 38.00 -8.72 -17.89
C ALA A 40 37.01 -7.53 -17.98
N LEU A 41 35.94 -7.64 -18.77
CA LEU A 41 35.00 -6.53 -19.00
C LEU A 41 33.84 -6.47 -17.99
N LEU A 42 33.54 -7.58 -17.28
CA LEU A 42 32.40 -7.66 -16.35
C LEU A 42 32.73 -7.18 -14.91
N LEU A 43 34.00 -7.11 -14.53
CA LEU A 43 34.42 -6.60 -13.21
C LEU A 43 34.60 -5.07 -13.19
N VAL A 44 34.98 -4.46 -14.32
CA VAL A 44 35.14 -3.00 -14.42
C VAL A 44 33.79 -2.28 -14.51
N THR A 45 32.79 -2.90 -15.14
CA THR A 45 31.44 -2.32 -15.25
C THR A 45 30.65 -2.42 -13.95
N THR A 46 30.83 -3.48 -13.16
CA THR A 46 30.17 -3.61 -11.85
C THR A 46 30.74 -2.63 -10.81
N LEU A 47 32.06 -2.41 -10.81
CA LEU A 47 32.69 -1.42 -9.93
C LEU A 47 32.33 0.03 -10.33
N ALA A 48 32.24 0.32 -11.64
CA ALA A 48 31.81 1.63 -12.13
C ALA A 48 30.33 1.92 -11.81
N ALA A 49 29.45 0.92 -11.89
CA ALA A 49 28.05 1.06 -11.49
C ALA A 49 27.88 1.30 -9.97
N ALA A 50 28.69 0.63 -9.14
CA ALA A 50 28.71 0.86 -7.69
C ALA A 50 29.24 2.25 -7.33
N ALA A 51 30.26 2.76 -8.03
CA ALA A 51 30.85 4.08 -7.78
C ALA A 51 29.90 5.25 -8.11
N VAL A 52 28.90 5.05 -8.99
CA VAL A 52 27.88 6.06 -9.32
C VAL A 52 26.64 5.94 -8.42
N LEU A 53 26.29 4.75 -7.94
CA LEU A 53 25.10 4.56 -7.08
C LEU A 53 25.32 5.04 -5.64
N VAL A 54 26.51 4.81 -5.07
CA VAL A 54 26.85 5.19 -3.69
C VAL A 54 26.74 6.70 -3.42
N PRO A 55 27.24 7.62 -4.28
CA PRO A 55 27.09 9.06 -4.02
C PRO A 55 25.66 9.56 -4.15
N ILE A 56 24.78 8.89 -4.90
CA ILE A 56 23.36 9.24 -5.01
C ILE A 56 22.60 8.82 -3.72
N ALA A 57 22.96 7.68 -3.13
CA ALA A 57 22.39 7.23 -1.86
C ALA A 57 22.83 8.06 -0.65
N LEU A 58 23.99 8.74 -0.74
CA LEU A 58 24.51 9.63 0.31
C LEU A 58 24.12 11.10 0.10
N ALA A 59 23.36 11.42 -0.95
CA ALA A 59 22.86 12.78 -1.16
C ALA A 59 21.85 13.13 -0.04
N PRO A 60 21.99 14.30 0.62
CA PRO A 60 21.01 14.73 1.60
C PRO A 60 19.64 14.90 0.93
N ILE A 61 18.62 14.21 1.46
CA ILE A 61 17.23 14.35 1.02
C ILE A 61 16.88 15.84 1.11
N PRO A 62 16.38 16.47 0.02
CA PRO A 62 15.95 17.86 0.08
C PRO A 62 14.89 17.99 1.17
N LYS A 63 15.16 18.84 2.17
CA LYS A 63 14.22 19.13 3.25
C LYS A 63 12.94 19.65 2.61
N ALA A 64 11.83 18.94 2.82
CA ALA A 64 10.53 19.39 2.32
C ALA A 64 10.31 20.85 2.76
N PRO A 65 9.80 21.71 1.87
CA PRO A 65 9.46 23.08 2.25
C PRO A 65 8.51 23.03 3.45
N PRO A 66 8.63 23.99 4.40
CA PRO A 66 7.72 24.04 5.52
C PRO A 66 6.29 24.09 4.99
N VAL A 67 5.45 23.15 5.42
CA VAL A 67 4.01 23.23 5.17
C VAL A 67 3.54 24.50 5.88
N ILE A 68 3.19 25.51 5.09
CA ILE A 68 2.58 26.73 5.62
C ILE A 68 1.15 26.32 5.98
N GLU A 69 0.96 25.86 7.21
CA GLU A 69 -0.37 25.66 7.74
C GLU A 69 -1.01 27.04 7.90
N PRO A 70 -2.20 27.29 7.31
CA PRO A 70 -2.91 28.54 7.55
C PRO A 70 -3.12 28.67 9.06
N SER A 71 -2.90 29.88 9.59
CA SER A 71 -3.24 30.18 10.98
C SER A 71 -4.68 29.73 11.24
N PRO A 72 -4.95 28.94 12.31
CA PRO A 72 -6.31 28.58 12.65
C PRO A 72 -7.16 29.84 12.72
N GLY A 73 -8.25 29.86 11.95
CA GLY A 73 -9.23 30.93 12.03
C GLY A 73 -9.87 30.97 13.42
N PRO A 74 -10.71 31.97 13.70
CA PRO A 74 -11.53 31.98 14.91
C PRO A 74 -12.26 30.65 15.05
N PRO A 75 -12.38 30.09 16.27
CA PRO A 75 -13.14 28.88 16.48
C PRO A 75 -14.59 29.09 15.96
N PRO A 76 -15.18 28.06 15.35
CA PRO A 76 -16.54 28.17 14.84
C PRO A 76 -17.51 28.52 15.97
N THR A 77 -18.57 29.25 15.62
CA THR A 77 -19.65 29.51 16.58
C THR A 77 -20.40 28.21 16.88
N ILE A 78 -21.01 28.13 18.07
CA ILE A 78 -21.86 27.00 18.46
C ILE A 78 -22.97 26.74 17.44
N ALA A 79 -23.58 27.79 16.88
CA ALA A 79 -24.60 27.66 15.84
C ALA A 79 -24.07 26.99 14.57
N ALA A 80 -22.88 27.39 14.10
CA ALA A 80 -22.25 26.77 12.93
C ALA A 80 -21.84 25.31 13.19
N LEU A 81 -21.47 24.98 14.43
CA LEU A 81 -21.22 23.60 14.84
C LEU A 81 -22.51 22.77 14.78
N TYR A 82 -23.61 23.27 15.34
CA TYR A 82 -24.91 22.59 15.28
C TYR A 82 -25.36 22.31 13.84
N GLU A 83 -25.26 23.30 12.96
CA GLU A 83 -25.61 23.13 11.54
C GLU A 83 -24.81 22.00 10.88
N LYS A 84 -23.54 21.87 11.26
CA LYS A 84 -22.65 20.82 10.74
C LYS A 84 -22.95 19.43 11.31
N VAL A 85 -23.33 19.33 12.58
CA VAL A 85 -23.52 18.03 13.26
C VAL A 85 -24.97 17.55 13.23
N ALA A 86 -25.96 18.42 13.02
CA ALA A 86 -27.37 18.06 13.01
C ALA A 86 -27.70 16.89 12.06
N PRO A 87 -27.11 16.79 10.84
CA PRO A 87 -27.37 15.66 9.94
C PRO A 87 -26.87 14.30 10.44
N THR A 88 -26.00 14.28 11.46
CA THR A 88 -25.44 13.05 12.03
C THR A 88 -26.36 12.39 13.06
N VAL A 89 -27.37 13.13 13.54
CA VAL A 89 -28.29 12.69 14.60
C VAL A 89 -29.59 12.19 13.97
N VAL A 90 -30.07 11.06 14.45
CA VAL A 90 -31.34 10.45 14.03
C VAL A 90 -32.31 10.36 15.20
N GLN A 91 -33.61 10.38 14.91
CA GLN A 91 -34.64 10.06 15.89
C GLN A 91 -34.90 8.55 15.86
N VAL A 92 -34.98 7.93 17.04
CA VAL A 92 -35.32 6.51 17.20
C VAL A 92 -36.79 6.38 17.57
N LYS A 93 -37.49 5.56 16.80
CA LYS A 93 -38.91 5.22 16.95
C LYS A 93 -39.02 3.74 17.22
N ILE A 94 -39.84 3.36 18.20
CA ILE A 94 -40.07 1.96 18.53
C ILE A 94 -41.55 1.61 18.45
N THR A 95 -41.81 0.36 18.08
CA THR A 95 -43.12 -0.27 18.25
C THR A 95 -42.98 -1.36 19.31
N ARG A 96 -43.86 -1.35 20.31
CA ARG A 96 -43.89 -2.34 21.38
C ARG A 96 -44.71 -3.57 20.99
N TYR A 97 -44.59 -4.63 21.79
CA TYR A 97 -45.33 -5.88 21.58
C TYR A 97 -46.85 -5.74 21.70
N ASP A 98 -47.33 -4.75 22.44
CA ASP A 98 -48.75 -4.40 22.56
C ASP A 98 -49.28 -3.61 21.34
N GLY A 99 -48.43 -3.34 20.35
CA GLY A 99 -48.76 -2.56 19.16
C GLY A 99 -48.70 -1.04 19.37
N SER A 100 -48.37 -0.56 20.57
CA SER A 100 -48.18 0.87 20.81
C SER A 100 -46.92 1.37 20.10
N VAL A 101 -47.05 2.52 19.42
CA VAL A 101 -45.95 3.18 18.73
C VAL A 101 -45.47 4.35 19.57
N GLN A 102 -44.17 4.43 19.82
CA GLN A 102 -43.54 5.56 20.47
C GLN A 102 -42.64 6.27 19.45
N PRO A 103 -43.13 7.35 18.81
CA PRO A 103 -42.46 7.99 17.66
C PRO A 103 -41.15 8.69 18.02
N SER A 104 -40.96 9.05 19.29
CA SER A 104 -39.74 9.65 19.79
C SER A 104 -39.28 8.90 21.04
N ALA A 105 -38.84 7.66 20.85
CA ALA A 105 -38.36 6.81 21.92
C ALA A 105 -36.96 7.25 22.41
N GLY A 106 -36.16 7.82 21.52
CA GLY A 106 -34.83 8.35 21.83
C GLY A 106 -34.15 8.95 20.60
N ALA A 107 -32.84 9.16 20.73
CA ALA A 107 -31.98 9.62 19.64
C ALA A 107 -30.89 8.58 19.35
N GLY A 108 -30.26 8.70 18.19
CA GLY A 108 -29.08 7.94 17.82
C GLY A 108 -28.10 8.81 17.02
N VAL A 109 -26.86 8.34 16.90
CA VAL A 109 -25.79 9.03 16.16
C VAL A 109 -25.22 8.10 15.10
N ILE A 110 -25.15 8.57 13.86
CA ILE A 110 -24.55 7.83 12.73
C ILE A 110 -23.03 7.83 12.90
N ILE A 111 -22.40 6.66 12.83
CA ILE A 111 -20.96 6.50 13.09
C ILE A 111 -20.13 6.13 11.86
N ASP A 112 -20.76 5.70 10.76
CA ASP A 112 -20.06 5.32 9.54
C ASP A 112 -20.89 5.52 8.26
N GLU A 113 -20.27 5.30 7.10
CA GLU A 113 -20.91 5.40 5.79
C GLU A 113 -21.93 4.28 5.51
N ALA A 114 -21.90 3.20 6.30
CA ALA A 114 -22.89 2.13 6.22
C ALA A 114 -24.21 2.50 6.94
N ALA A 115 -24.27 3.68 7.55
CA ALA A 115 -25.37 4.14 8.37
C ALA A 115 -25.59 3.26 9.62
N ASP A 116 -24.51 2.77 10.21
CA ASP A 116 -24.55 2.20 11.55
C ASP A 116 -24.76 3.34 12.57
N ILE A 117 -25.63 3.10 13.53
CA ILE A 117 -26.16 4.11 14.45
C ILE A 117 -25.97 3.62 15.88
N ILE A 118 -25.29 4.42 16.71
CA ILE A 118 -25.21 4.17 18.15
C ILE A 118 -26.43 4.79 18.84
N THR A 119 -27.06 4.03 19.74
CA THR A 119 -28.11 4.51 20.63
C THR A 119 -28.01 3.83 22.00
N ALA A 120 -28.86 4.22 22.94
CA ALA A 120 -28.95 3.58 24.24
C ALA A 120 -29.70 2.25 24.14
N LEU A 121 -29.20 1.21 24.80
CA LEU A 121 -29.83 -0.11 24.79
C LEU A 121 -31.23 -0.06 25.42
N HIS A 122 -31.43 0.71 26.49
CA HIS A 122 -32.74 0.84 27.12
C HIS A 122 -33.82 1.44 26.21
N VAL A 123 -33.44 2.20 25.17
CA VAL A 123 -34.38 2.76 24.18
C VAL A 123 -34.98 1.64 23.32
N VAL A 124 -34.16 0.66 22.93
CA VAL A 124 -34.54 -0.39 21.96
C VAL A 124 -34.80 -1.74 22.61
N GLY A 125 -34.39 -1.97 23.85
CA GLY A 125 -34.40 -3.29 24.49
C GLY A 125 -35.78 -3.91 24.71
N ALA A 126 -36.84 -3.09 24.79
CA ALA A 126 -38.23 -3.54 24.90
C ALA A 126 -39.03 -3.40 23.60
N ALA A 127 -38.38 -3.02 22.50
CA ALA A 127 -39.01 -2.84 21.21
C ALA A 127 -39.26 -4.19 20.53
N LYS A 128 -40.41 -4.30 19.86
CA LYS A 128 -40.68 -5.36 18.88
C LYS A 128 -40.06 -5.01 17.53
N ASP A 129 -40.28 -3.76 17.10
CA ASP A 129 -39.73 -3.20 15.86
C ASP A 129 -39.08 -1.85 16.15
N VAL A 130 -37.99 -1.55 15.44
CA VAL A 130 -37.25 -0.29 15.53
C VAL A 130 -37.22 0.39 14.15
N SER A 131 -37.51 1.68 14.14
CA SER A 131 -37.33 2.57 13.00
C SER A 131 -36.44 3.75 13.39
N VAL A 132 -35.74 4.30 12.41
CA VAL A 132 -34.96 5.53 12.56
C VAL A 132 -35.45 6.57 11.56
N ILE A 133 -35.51 7.82 11.98
CA ILE A 133 -35.88 8.97 11.16
C ILE A 133 -34.64 9.86 11.03
N PHE A 134 -34.16 10.01 9.80
CA PHE A 134 -32.97 10.80 9.47
C PHE A 134 -33.29 12.31 9.42
N SER A 135 -32.26 13.15 9.35
CA SER A 135 -32.40 14.61 9.33
C SER A 135 -33.14 15.14 8.10
N ASP A 136 -33.18 14.38 7.01
CA ASP A 136 -33.96 14.69 5.80
C ASP A 136 -35.45 14.28 5.92
N GLY A 137 -35.84 13.70 7.07
CA GLY A 137 -37.18 13.20 7.34
C GLY A 137 -37.44 11.78 6.83
N LYS A 138 -36.48 11.12 6.17
CA LYS A 138 -36.65 9.74 5.71
C LYS A 138 -36.73 8.79 6.90
N GLU A 139 -37.79 7.99 6.96
CA GLU A 139 -37.91 6.88 7.93
C GLU A 139 -37.36 5.59 7.32
N SER A 140 -36.60 4.83 8.10
CA SER A 140 -36.05 3.53 7.72
C SER A 140 -36.21 2.54 8.86
N LYS A 141 -36.56 1.29 8.54
CA LYS A 141 -36.50 0.21 9.53
C LYS A 141 -35.05 -0.05 9.90
N ALA A 142 -34.81 -0.42 11.15
CA ALA A 142 -33.47 -0.73 11.64
C ALA A 142 -33.45 -2.05 12.40
N VAL A 143 -32.29 -2.72 12.34
CA VAL A 143 -32.01 -3.95 13.09
C VAL A 143 -30.88 -3.71 14.07
N VAL A 144 -30.96 -4.32 15.25
CA VAL A 144 -29.87 -4.30 16.22
C VAL A 144 -28.77 -5.26 15.74
N ILE A 145 -27.58 -4.73 15.48
CA ILE A 145 -26.43 -5.51 15.00
C ILE A 145 -25.40 -5.80 16.09
N ALA A 146 -25.36 -4.99 17.16
CA ALA A 146 -24.51 -5.21 18.31
C ALA A 146 -25.13 -4.65 19.59
N VAL A 147 -24.78 -5.24 20.73
CA VAL A 147 -25.22 -4.84 22.06
C VAL A 147 -24.04 -4.89 23.02
N LEU A 148 -23.83 -3.82 23.78
CA LEU A 148 -22.90 -3.75 24.89
C LEU A 148 -23.70 -3.37 26.16
N ALA A 149 -24.26 -4.38 26.82
CA ALA A 149 -25.20 -4.20 27.92
C ALA A 149 -24.58 -3.48 29.13
N ASP A 150 -23.33 -3.77 29.46
CA ASP A 150 -22.63 -3.15 30.60
C ASP A 150 -22.51 -1.63 30.48
N ASN A 151 -22.60 -1.10 29.25
CA ASN A 151 -22.50 0.33 28.95
C ASN A 151 -23.82 0.95 28.48
N ASP A 152 -24.93 0.20 28.50
CA ASP A 152 -26.22 0.61 27.95
C ASP A 152 -26.14 1.05 26.47
N ILE A 153 -25.38 0.34 25.64
CA ILE A 153 -25.19 0.67 24.22
C ILE A 153 -25.82 -0.39 23.32
N ALA A 154 -26.50 0.08 22.28
CA ALA A 154 -26.92 -0.72 21.13
C ALA A 154 -26.43 -0.07 19.82
N VAL A 155 -26.04 -0.89 18.85
CA VAL A 155 -25.74 -0.45 17.49
C VAL A 155 -26.84 -0.94 16.56
N LEU A 156 -27.44 -0.01 15.84
CA LEU A 156 -28.49 -0.25 14.86
C LEU A 156 -27.92 -0.14 13.45
N ARG A 157 -28.45 -0.92 12.51
CA ARG A 157 -28.24 -0.73 11.08
C ARG A 157 -29.55 -0.41 10.40
N ALA A 158 -29.62 0.74 9.73
CA ALA A 158 -30.75 1.09 8.89
C ALA A 158 -30.78 0.20 7.64
N LEU A 159 -31.95 -0.34 7.29
CA LEU A 159 -32.10 -1.23 6.14
C LEU A 159 -32.15 -0.45 4.82
N GLU A 160 -32.70 0.75 4.86
CA GLU A 160 -32.89 1.64 3.72
C GLU A 160 -32.50 3.08 4.07
N PRO A 161 -31.20 3.37 4.34
CA PRO A 161 -30.75 4.72 4.69
C PRO A 161 -30.93 5.70 3.51
N PRO A 162 -30.86 7.02 3.75
CA PRO A 162 -30.72 8.02 2.68
C PRO A 162 -29.52 7.73 1.79
N GLN A 163 -29.52 8.27 0.57
CA GLN A 163 -28.39 8.11 -0.36
C GLN A 163 -27.10 8.74 0.18
N THR A 164 -27.25 9.82 0.95
CA THR A 164 -26.16 10.53 1.58
C THR A 164 -26.38 10.48 3.09
N VAL A 165 -25.43 9.88 3.80
CA VAL A 165 -25.36 9.95 5.26
C VAL A 165 -24.15 10.77 5.68
N VAL A 166 -24.25 11.43 6.83
CA VAL A 166 -23.15 12.20 7.40
C VAL A 166 -22.77 11.52 8.72
N PRO A 167 -21.65 10.79 8.75
CA PRO A 167 -21.15 10.20 10.00
C PRO A 167 -20.64 11.29 10.95
N ALA A 168 -20.86 11.08 12.25
CA ALA A 168 -20.25 11.90 13.27
C ALA A 168 -18.75 11.63 13.38
N VAL A 169 -17.96 12.68 13.60
CA VAL A 169 -16.56 12.55 13.99
C VAL A 169 -16.51 12.32 15.50
N LEU A 170 -16.05 11.14 15.91
CA LEU A 170 -15.96 10.80 17.33
C LEU A 170 -14.75 11.48 17.98
N GLY A 171 -15.01 12.15 19.09
CA GLY A 171 -13.98 12.74 19.93
C GLY A 171 -13.21 11.69 20.76
N ASP A 172 -12.05 12.09 21.27
CA ASP A 172 -11.25 11.29 22.19
C ASP A 172 -11.56 11.67 23.63
N GLY A 173 -12.33 10.83 24.32
CA GLY A 173 -12.75 11.06 25.71
C GLY A 173 -11.58 11.18 26.70
N SER A 174 -10.40 10.65 26.38
CA SER A 174 -9.22 10.76 27.25
C SER A 174 -8.61 12.17 27.29
N LYS A 175 -8.98 13.02 26.34
CA LYS A 175 -8.50 14.40 26.20
C LYS A 175 -9.45 15.44 26.80
N VAL A 176 -10.65 15.04 27.19
CA VAL A 176 -11.67 15.91 27.79
C VAL A 176 -11.24 16.33 29.19
N ARG A 177 -11.42 17.61 29.53
CA ARG A 177 -11.09 18.17 30.85
C ARG A 177 -12.34 18.73 31.53
N ILE A 178 -12.30 18.78 32.86
CA ILE A 178 -13.34 19.44 33.65
C ILE A 178 -13.33 20.94 33.31
N GLY A 179 -14.48 21.46 32.90
CA GLY A 179 -14.65 22.85 32.50
C GLY A 179 -14.53 23.10 31.00
N ASP A 180 -14.27 22.08 30.18
CA ASP A 180 -14.45 22.19 28.73
C ASP A 180 -15.93 22.40 28.39
N ASP A 181 -16.20 23.19 27.34
CA ASP A 181 -17.56 23.36 26.80
C ASP A 181 -18.05 22.04 26.17
N ALA A 182 -19.33 21.73 26.39
CA ALA A 182 -20.00 20.54 25.86
C ALA A 182 -20.68 20.80 24.50
#